data_AF-A0AA36C5C6-F1
#
_entry.id   AF-A0AA36C5C6-F1
#
_cell.length_a   1.000
_cell.length_b   1.000
_cell.length_c   1.000
_cell.angle_alpha   90.00
_cell.angle_beta   90.00
_cell.angle_gamma   90.00
#
_symmetry.space_group_name_H-M   'P 1'
#
loop_
_entity.id
_entity.type
_entity.pdbx_description
1 polymer ?
#
loop_
_entity_poly.entity_id
_entity_poly.type
_entity_poly.pdbx_seq_one_letter_code
_entity_poly.pdbx_strand_id
1 'polypeptide(L)'
;MGRILSASLPILFLVLLHFLEARQIFANSQRWNKTPGNPGVRIRLTKKGINHLKTVAVKLFNEQIRNIRGYSSQYPFNHAGINGFVNLQNVRILHYRPPQFSVVNFMPPRYAVFGLENMDMQLAGSFDGTAPLFQVSGSVDGFIQGMTVALTSEFARNEA
;
A
#
# COMPACT_ATOMS: atom_id res chain seq x y z
N MET A 1 40.91 -21.94 5.53
CA MET A 1 40.39 -20.76 6.26
C MET A 1 40.38 -19.60 5.27
N GLY A 2 39.22 -19.00 4.95
CA GLY A 2 39.15 -17.77 4.15
C GLY A 2 38.31 -17.83 2.86
N ARG A 3 36.96 -17.81 2.98
CA ARG A 3 36.03 -17.43 1.89
C ARG A 3 34.79 -16.74 2.48
N ILE A 4 34.89 -15.47 2.87
CA ILE A 4 33.73 -14.65 3.31
C ILE A 4 33.87 -13.16 2.88
N LEU A 5 34.41 -12.87 1.69
CA LEU A 5 34.64 -11.47 1.27
C LEU A 5 34.06 -11.05 -0.08
N SER A 6 33.20 -11.86 -0.73
CA SER A 6 32.67 -11.50 -2.06
C SER A 6 31.25 -10.92 -2.09
N ALA A 7 30.47 -11.01 -1.00
CA ALA A 7 29.04 -10.64 -1.01
C ALA A 7 28.74 -9.21 -0.49
N SER A 8 29.68 -8.56 0.20
CA SER A 8 29.46 -7.24 0.81
C SER A 8 29.66 -6.06 -0.16
N LEU A 9 30.50 -6.23 -1.19
CA LEU A 9 30.78 -5.21 -2.20
C LEU A 9 29.58 -4.85 -3.09
N PRO A 10 28.78 -5.80 -3.63
CA PRO A 10 27.63 -5.45 -4.46
C PRO A 10 26.51 -4.78 -3.65
N ILE A 11 26.35 -5.16 -2.37
CA ILE A 11 25.35 -4.55 -1.48
C ILE A 11 25.72 -3.09 -1.17
N LEU A 12 26.99 -2.82 -0.87
CA LEU A 12 27.47 -1.45 -0.65
C LEU A 12 27.29 -0.57 -1.90
N PHE A 13 27.53 -1.13 -3.09
CA PHE A 13 27.33 -0.45 -4.37
C PHE A 13 25.85 -0.15 -4.64
N LEU A 14 24.95 -1.09 -4.37
CA LEU A 14 23.49 -0.90 -4.46
C LEU A 14 22.99 0.18 -3.48
N VAL A 15 23.50 0.18 -2.24
CA VAL A 15 23.15 1.21 -1.24
C VAL A 15 23.64 2.60 -1.68
N LEU A 16 24.85 2.69 -2.25
CA LEU A 16 25.38 3.95 -2.78
C LEU A 16 24.58 4.46 -3.98
N LEU A 17 24.14 3.58 -4.87
CA LEU A 17 23.31 3.93 -6.03
C LEU A 17 21.95 4.49 -5.60
N HIS A 18 21.28 3.88 -4.62
CA HIS A 18 20.03 4.40 -4.05
C HIS A 18 20.24 5.75 -3.34
N PHE A 19 21.39 5.96 -2.68
CA PHE A 19 21.71 7.25 -2.07
C PHE A 19 21.97 8.36 -3.11
N LEU A 20 22.54 8.02 -4.26
CA LEU A 20 22.80 8.95 -5.37
C LEU A 20 21.51 9.33 -6.10
N GLU A 21 20.61 8.38 -6.39
CA GLU A 21 19.29 8.68 -6.96
C GLU A 21 18.45 9.54 -6.00
N ALA A 22 18.46 9.22 -4.70
CA ALA A 22 17.80 10.04 -3.71
C ALA A 22 18.28 11.50 -3.79
N ARG A 23 19.59 11.74 -3.85
CA ARG A 23 20.17 13.10 -3.98
C ARG A 23 19.77 13.83 -5.27
N GLN A 24 19.63 13.13 -6.41
CA GLN A 24 19.20 13.77 -7.66
C GLN A 24 17.72 14.18 -7.62
N ILE A 25 16.85 13.45 -6.93
CA ILE A 25 15.45 13.83 -6.71
C ILE A 25 15.37 15.08 -5.81
N PHE A 26 16.27 15.21 -4.82
CA PHE A 26 16.36 16.38 -3.95
C PHE A 26 16.96 17.62 -4.63
N ALA A 27 17.83 17.49 -5.63
CA ALA A 27 18.44 18.63 -6.32
C ALA A 27 17.43 19.42 -7.19
N ASN A 28 16.33 18.79 -7.61
CA ASN A 28 15.30 19.42 -8.45
C ASN A 28 14.11 20.00 -7.64
N SER A 29 14.18 20.00 -6.30
CA SER A 29 13.07 20.46 -5.44
C SER A 29 12.85 21.98 -5.43
N GLN A 30 13.72 22.76 -6.07
CA GLN A 30 13.60 24.22 -6.16
C GLN A 30 12.48 24.71 -7.09
N ARG A 31 11.80 23.83 -7.84
CA ARG A 31 10.74 24.20 -8.80
C ARG A 31 9.32 24.26 -8.22
N TRP A 32 9.15 24.05 -6.91
CA TRP A 32 7.82 23.98 -6.26
C TRP A 32 7.01 25.29 -6.33
N ASN A 33 7.67 26.45 -6.45
CA ASN A 33 6.99 27.75 -6.55
C ASN A 33 7.23 28.40 -7.92
N LYS A 34 6.60 27.86 -8.98
CA LYS A 34 6.68 28.39 -10.35
C LYS A 34 5.61 29.44 -10.67
N THR A 35 4.83 29.90 -9.70
CA THR A 35 3.95 31.07 -9.90
C THR A 35 4.73 32.31 -9.50
N PRO A 36 5.19 33.15 -10.44
CA PRO A 36 5.69 34.47 -10.08
C PRO A 36 4.55 35.25 -9.43
N GLY A 37 4.67 35.54 -8.13
CA GLY A 37 3.68 36.28 -7.37
C GLY A 37 3.72 36.03 -5.87
N ASN A 38 3.40 37.04 -5.08
CA ASN A 38 3.11 36.89 -3.67
C ASN A 38 1.63 36.53 -3.53
N PRO A 39 1.28 35.29 -3.10
CA PRO A 39 -0.11 34.97 -2.86
C PRO A 39 -0.62 35.85 -1.71
N GLY A 40 -1.85 36.36 -1.83
CA GLY A 40 -2.48 37.16 -0.77
C GLY A 40 -2.65 36.38 0.54
N VAL A 41 -2.69 35.04 0.47
CA VAL A 41 -2.76 34.14 1.63
C VAL A 41 -1.77 32.98 1.45
N ARG A 42 -1.03 32.65 2.52
CA ARG A 42 -0.14 31.47 2.59
C ARG A 42 -0.59 30.56 3.72
N ILE A 43 -0.90 29.31 3.40
CA ILE A 43 -1.24 28.28 4.39
C ILE A 43 -0.01 27.40 4.60
N ARG A 44 0.41 27.24 5.85
CA ARG A 44 1.53 26.37 6.23
C ARG A 44 1.03 25.24 7.10
N LEU A 45 1.33 24.01 6.67
CA LEU A 45 1.01 22.82 7.44
C LEU A 45 2.18 22.48 8.38
N THR A 46 1.90 22.46 9.68
CA THR A 46 2.91 22.22 10.71
C THR A 46 3.00 20.73 11.06
N LYS A 47 4.11 20.31 11.69
CA LYS A 47 4.27 18.92 12.17
C LYS A 47 3.14 18.50 13.12
N LYS A 48 2.69 19.40 14.00
CA LYS A 48 1.54 19.16 14.91
C LYS A 48 0.24 18.95 14.12
N GLY A 49 0.00 19.79 13.10
CA GLY A 49 -1.17 19.66 12.23
C GLY A 49 -1.20 18.33 11.47
N ILE A 50 -0.05 17.91 10.93
CA ILE A 50 0.09 16.60 10.27
C ILE A 50 -0.14 15.44 11.20
N ASN A 51 0.43 15.48 12.40
CA ASN A 51 0.22 14.41 13.37
C ASN A 51 -1.26 14.29 13.75
N HIS A 52 -1.97 15.40 13.86
CA HIS A 52 -3.42 15.38 14.09
C HIS A 52 -4.18 14.79 12.89
N LEU A 53 -3.88 15.25 11.68
CA LEU A 53 -4.49 14.74 10.45
C LEU A 53 -4.24 13.23 10.28
N LYS A 54 -3.02 12.76 10.61
CA LYS A 54 -2.66 11.34 10.62
C LYS A 54 -3.60 10.54 11.54
N THR A 55 -3.82 10.99 12.77
CA THR A 55 -4.72 10.31 13.71
C THR A 55 -6.14 10.21 13.17
N VAL A 56 -6.65 11.29 12.58
CA VAL A 56 -7.99 11.29 11.95
C VAL A 56 -8.02 10.35 10.74
N ALA A 57 -6.99 10.37 9.89
CA ALA A 57 -6.89 9.50 8.72
C ALA A 57 -6.85 8.01 9.12
N VAL A 58 -6.07 7.64 10.14
CA VAL A 58 -6.04 6.27 10.68
C VAL A 58 -7.42 5.85 11.18
N LYS A 59 -8.12 6.73 11.90
CA LYS A 59 -9.48 6.46 12.38
C LYS A 59 -10.43 6.18 11.21
N LEU A 60 -10.48 7.06 10.22
CA LEU A 60 -11.31 6.89 9.04
C LEU A 60 -10.97 5.62 8.27
N PHE A 61 -9.68 5.34 8.07
CA PHE A 61 -9.22 4.11 7.43
C PHE A 61 -9.74 2.87 8.16
N ASN A 62 -9.61 2.83 9.48
CA ASN A 62 -10.07 1.70 10.30
C ASN A 62 -11.60 1.50 10.21
N GLU A 63 -12.36 2.58 10.10
CA GLU A 63 -13.82 2.53 9.91
C GLU A 63 -14.17 1.99 8.52
N GLN A 64 -13.47 2.44 7.47
CA GLN A 64 -13.76 2.03 6.10
C GLN A 64 -13.34 0.59 5.80
N ILE A 65 -12.15 0.14 6.26
CA ILE A 65 -11.67 -1.22 6.01
C ILE A 65 -12.66 -2.27 6.54
N ARG A 66 -13.21 -2.07 7.74
CA ARG A 66 -14.19 -3.01 8.34
C ARG A 66 -15.47 -3.18 7.51
N ASN A 67 -15.77 -2.21 6.64
CA ASN A 67 -16.96 -2.20 5.81
C ASN A 67 -16.73 -2.76 4.40
N ILE A 68 -15.49 -3.14 4.04
CA ILE A 68 -15.22 -3.75 2.73
C ILE A 68 -15.89 -5.13 2.64
N ARG A 69 -16.74 -5.28 1.64
CA ARG A 69 -17.53 -6.50 1.36
C ARG A 69 -17.78 -6.63 -0.14
N GLY A 70 -18.16 -7.83 -0.57
CA GLY A 70 -18.64 -8.08 -1.93
C GLY A 70 -17.53 -8.19 -2.97
N TYR A 71 -16.28 -8.40 -2.54
CA TYR A 71 -15.21 -8.72 -3.48
C TYR A 71 -15.44 -10.12 -4.06
N SER A 72 -15.37 -10.21 -5.39
CA SER A 72 -15.51 -11.46 -6.14
C SER A 72 -14.49 -11.47 -7.27
N SER A 73 -13.91 -12.64 -7.54
CA SER A 73 -12.91 -12.81 -8.58
C SER A 73 -12.97 -14.22 -9.16
N GLN A 74 -12.57 -14.37 -10.42
CA GLN A 74 -12.51 -15.65 -11.11
C GLN A 74 -11.05 -15.94 -11.47
N TYR A 75 -10.59 -17.14 -11.15
CA TYR A 75 -9.25 -17.60 -11.49
C TYR A 75 -9.32 -18.89 -12.30
N PRO A 76 -8.57 -18.99 -13.42
CA PRO A 76 -8.41 -20.27 -14.09
C PRO A 76 -7.58 -21.21 -13.22
N PHE A 77 -7.95 -22.49 -13.21
CA PHE A 77 -7.16 -23.55 -12.59
C PHE A 77 -6.78 -24.59 -13.65
N ASN A 78 -5.54 -25.05 -13.58
CA ASN A 78 -5.07 -26.20 -14.34
C ASN A 78 -4.24 -27.07 -13.38
N HIS A 79 -4.76 -28.25 -13.06
CA HIS A 79 -4.07 -29.20 -12.20
C HIS A 79 -4.35 -30.64 -12.65
N ALA A 80 -3.31 -31.47 -12.69
CA ALA A 80 -3.40 -32.89 -13.05
C ALA A 80 -4.15 -33.17 -14.38
N GLY A 81 -4.00 -32.29 -15.37
CA GLY A 81 -4.66 -32.42 -16.68
C GLY A 81 -6.13 -31.98 -16.69
N ILE A 82 -6.64 -31.48 -15.57
CA ILE A 82 -7.99 -30.93 -15.48
C ILE A 82 -7.91 -29.41 -15.53
N ASN A 83 -8.63 -28.85 -16.50
CA ASN A 83 -8.79 -27.41 -16.67
C ASN A 83 -10.15 -26.98 -16.13
N GLY A 84 -10.20 -25.84 -15.46
CA GLY A 84 -11.46 -25.26 -15.00
C GLY A 84 -11.28 -23.85 -14.47
N PHE A 85 -12.28 -23.38 -13.75
CA PHE A 85 -12.32 -22.06 -13.14
C PHE A 85 -12.74 -22.16 -11.67
N VAL A 86 -12.17 -21.29 -10.83
CA VAL A 86 -12.60 -21.10 -9.45
C VAL A 86 -13.09 -19.68 -9.31
N ASN A 87 -14.36 -19.54 -8.94
CA ASN A 87 -15.01 -18.28 -8.67
C ASN A 87 -15.03 -18.07 -7.17
N LEU A 88 -14.26 -17.09 -6.68
CA LEU A 88 -14.34 -16.61 -5.32
C LEU A 88 -15.42 -15.52 -5.25
N GLN A 89 -16.33 -15.64 -4.29
CA GLN A 89 -17.51 -14.79 -4.18
C GLN A 89 -17.73 -14.29 -2.76
N ASN A 90 -18.35 -13.11 -2.67
CA ASN A 90 -18.85 -12.53 -1.41
C ASN A 90 -17.77 -12.42 -0.32
N VAL A 91 -16.53 -12.13 -0.72
CA VAL A 91 -15.45 -11.97 0.26
C VAL A 91 -15.74 -10.75 1.11
N ARG A 92 -15.65 -10.95 2.43
CA ARG A 92 -15.89 -9.94 3.45
C ARG A 92 -14.87 -10.06 4.56
N ILE A 93 -14.62 -8.93 5.23
CA ILE A 93 -13.79 -8.90 6.43
C ILE A 93 -14.66 -9.29 7.64
N LEU A 94 -14.21 -10.31 8.37
CA LEU A 94 -14.82 -10.74 9.63
C LEU A 94 -14.20 -10.03 10.83
N HIS A 95 -12.87 -9.97 10.85
CA HIS A 95 -12.10 -9.36 11.92
C HIS A 95 -10.99 -8.49 11.33
N TYR A 96 -10.72 -7.35 11.96
CA TYR A 96 -9.67 -6.42 11.55
C TYR A 96 -8.95 -5.87 12.77
N ARG A 97 -7.63 -6.06 12.80
CA ARG A 97 -6.73 -5.46 13.77
C ARG A 97 -6.14 -4.17 13.17
N PRO A 98 -6.42 -2.99 13.77
CA PRO A 98 -5.83 -1.72 13.35
C PRO A 98 -4.30 -1.73 13.30
N PRO A 99 -3.68 -0.83 12.53
CA PRO A 99 -2.23 -0.70 12.46
C PRO A 99 -1.66 -0.31 13.82
N GLN A 100 -0.51 -0.89 14.17
CA GLN A 100 0.20 -0.54 15.40
C GLN A 100 1.04 0.72 15.23
N PHE A 101 1.56 0.95 14.02
CA PHE A 101 2.35 2.12 13.69
C PHE A 101 1.76 2.84 12.49
N SER A 102 1.81 4.17 12.54
CA SER A 102 1.41 5.04 11.43
C SER A 102 2.38 6.21 11.30
N VAL A 103 2.75 6.54 10.06
CA VAL A 103 3.69 7.60 9.74
C VAL A 103 3.19 8.41 8.55
N VAL A 104 3.44 9.72 8.57
CA VAL A 104 3.25 10.59 7.41
C VAL A 104 4.57 11.28 7.14
N ASN A 105 5.12 11.06 5.95
CA ASN A 105 6.38 11.65 5.50
C ASN A 105 6.12 12.51 4.26
N PHE A 106 6.70 13.70 4.23
CA PHE A 106 6.72 14.54 3.05
C PHE A 106 8.01 14.29 2.28
N MET A 107 7.87 13.82 1.05
CA MET A 107 8.98 13.59 0.15
C MET A 107 9.01 14.73 -0.88
N PRO A 108 10.08 15.53 -0.93
CA PRO A 108 10.33 16.45 -2.03
C PRO A 108 10.26 15.73 -3.38
N PRO A 109 9.75 16.39 -4.46
CA PRO A 109 9.33 17.78 -4.50
C PRO A 109 7.88 18.04 -4.06
N ARG A 110 6.97 17.05 -4.10
CA ARG A 110 5.53 17.26 -3.87
C ARG A 110 4.75 16.01 -3.47
N TYR A 111 5.40 15.06 -2.81
CA TYR A 111 4.76 13.81 -2.40
C TYR A 111 4.51 13.77 -0.89
N ALA A 112 3.41 13.16 -0.48
CA ALA A 112 3.18 12.70 0.88
C ALA A 112 3.02 11.19 0.87
N VAL A 113 3.73 10.52 1.77
CA VAL A 113 3.64 9.08 1.98
C VAL A 113 3.00 8.84 3.34
N PHE A 114 1.85 8.18 3.34
CA PHE A 114 1.17 7.72 4.53
C PHE A 114 1.39 6.21 4.70
N GLY A 115 2.16 5.83 5.71
CA GLY A 115 2.47 4.45 6.03
C GLY A 115 1.65 3.94 7.21
N LEU A 116 1.15 2.71 7.09
CA LEU A 116 0.43 1.94 8.10
C LEU A 116 1.08 0.57 8.22
N GLU A 117 1.38 0.11 9.43
CA GLU A 117 2.14 -1.12 9.63
C GLU A 117 1.47 -2.08 10.62
N ASN A 118 1.73 -3.37 10.41
CA ASN A 118 1.34 -4.49 11.26
C ASN A 118 -0.18 -4.67 11.45
N MET A 119 -0.93 -4.52 10.35
CA MET A 119 -2.38 -4.77 10.32
C MET A 119 -2.68 -6.25 10.06
N ASP A 120 -3.74 -6.75 10.68
CA ASP A 120 -4.23 -8.10 10.43
C ASP A 120 -5.70 -8.07 9.99
N MET A 121 -6.07 -8.97 9.09
CA MET A 121 -7.42 -9.15 8.60
C MET A 121 -7.79 -10.62 8.54
N GLN A 122 -8.99 -10.94 9.01
CA GLN A 122 -9.65 -12.21 8.76
C GLN A 122 -10.72 -12.00 7.71
N LEU A 123 -10.71 -12.87 6.71
CA LEU A 123 -11.59 -12.85 5.55
C LEU A 123 -12.43 -14.12 5.54
N ALA A 124 -13.65 -14.01 5.04
CA ALA A 124 -14.50 -15.14 4.70
C ALA A 124 -15.20 -14.91 3.37
N GLY A 125 -15.45 -15.97 2.63
CA GLY A 125 -16.17 -15.96 1.38
C GLY A 125 -16.69 -17.34 1.01
N SER A 126 -17.30 -17.44 -0.16
CA SER A 126 -17.69 -18.70 -0.78
C SER A 126 -16.92 -18.89 -2.08
N PHE A 127 -16.73 -20.14 -2.50
CA PHE A 127 -16.16 -20.44 -3.80
C PHE A 127 -16.99 -21.45 -4.55
N ASP A 128 -16.99 -21.32 -5.88
CA ASP A 128 -17.52 -22.30 -6.83
C ASP A 128 -16.43 -22.67 -7.82
N GLY A 129 -16.00 -23.93 -7.80
CA GLY A 129 -15.09 -24.52 -8.75
C GLY A 129 -15.85 -25.28 -9.83
N THR A 130 -15.57 -24.98 -11.10
CA THR A 130 -16.20 -25.64 -12.26
C THR A 130 -15.13 -26.22 -13.17
N ALA A 131 -15.26 -27.50 -13.48
CA ALA A 131 -14.47 -28.22 -14.47
C ALA A 131 -15.42 -28.98 -15.42
N PRO A 132 -14.94 -29.48 -16.58
CA PRO A 132 -15.79 -30.14 -17.58
C PRO A 132 -16.70 -31.25 -17.07
N LEU A 133 -16.32 -31.95 -15.99
CA LEU A 133 -17.04 -33.12 -15.47
C LEU A 133 -17.48 -33.00 -14.00
N PHE A 134 -17.15 -31.91 -13.32
CA PHE A 134 -17.46 -31.74 -11.91
C PHE A 134 -17.61 -30.27 -11.51
N GLN A 135 -18.47 -30.05 -10.52
CA GLN A 135 -18.66 -28.77 -9.86
C GLN A 135 -18.54 -28.97 -8.36
N VAL A 136 -17.78 -28.10 -7.70
CA VAL A 136 -17.55 -28.13 -6.26
C VAL A 136 -17.82 -26.75 -5.70
N SER A 137 -18.64 -26.65 -4.66
CA SER A 137 -18.88 -25.41 -3.96
C SER A 137 -18.49 -25.54 -2.49
N GLY A 138 -18.14 -24.42 -1.88
CA GLY A 138 -17.75 -24.40 -0.48
C GLY A 138 -17.58 -22.99 0.08
N SER A 139 -17.20 -22.92 1.34
CA SER A 139 -16.77 -21.70 2.02
C SER A 139 -15.26 -21.66 2.15
N VAL A 140 -14.70 -20.46 2.18
CA VAL A 140 -13.28 -20.24 2.41
C VAL A 140 -13.11 -19.18 3.48
N ASP A 141 -12.26 -19.48 4.47
CA ASP A 141 -11.79 -18.54 5.46
C ASP A 141 -10.30 -18.29 5.21
N GLY A 142 -9.87 -17.04 5.40
CA GLY A 142 -8.50 -16.62 5.15
C GLY A 142 -8.02 -15.62 6.20
N PHE A 143 -6.71 -15.56 6.37
CA PHE A 143 -6.06 -14.61 7.27
C PHE A 143 -4.92 -13.92 6.54
N ILE A 144 -4.86 -12.60 6.66
CA ILE A 144 -3.73 -11.77 6.23
C ILE A 144 -3.14 -11.18 7.50
N GLN A 145 -1.86 -11.47 7.75
CA GLN A 145 -1.17 -11.03 8.97
C GLN A 145 0.03 -10.17 8.62
N GLY A 146 0.32 -9.17 9.46
CA GLY A 146 1.50 -8.31 9.32
C GLY A 146 1.46 -7.41 8.09
N MET A 147 0.27 -7.02 7.63
CA MET A 147 0.11 -6.19 6.44
C MET A 147 0.64 -4.78 6.69
N THR A 148 1.45 -4.31 5.74
CA THR A 148 1.96 -2.94 5.67
C THR A 148 1.46 -2.28 4.39
N VAL A 149 0.92 -1.07 4.52
CA VAL A 149 0.38 -0.28 3.42
C VAL A 149 1.05 1.08 3.41
N ALA A 150 1.54 1.48 2.23
CA ALA A 150 2.07 2.81 1.98
C ALA A 150 1.25 3.47 0.88
N LEU A 151 0.59 4.58 1.21
CA LEU A 151 -0.17 5.40 0.27
C LEU A 151 0.67 6.61 -0.10
N THR A 152 1.11 6.68 -1.36
CA THR A 152 1.81 7.83 -1.92
C THR A 152 0.82 8.74 -2.63
N SER A 153 0.75 9.99 -2.20
CA SER A 153 -0.10 11.03 -2.80
C SER A 153 0.77 12.16 -3.35
N GLU A 154 0.42 12.64 -4.55
CA GLU A 154 1.08 13.78 -5.20
C GLU A 154 0.23 15.05 -5.02
N PHE A 155 0.85 16.14 -4.57
CA PHE A 155 0.22 17.45 -4.55
C PHE A 155 0.38 18.12 -5.91
N ALA A 156 -0.70 18.14 -6.69
CA ALA A 156 -0.79 18.88 -7.94
C ALA A 156 -1.66 20.13 -7.78
N ARG A 157 -1.35 21.17 -8.55
CA ARG A 157 -2.28 22.27 -8.81
C ARG A 157 -3.12 21.85 -10.02
N ASN A 158 -4.44 21.89 -9.89
CA ASN A 158 -5.30 21.79 -11.05
C ASN A 158 -5.20 23.12 -11.81
N GLU A 159 -4.72 23.08 -13.05
CA GLU A 159 -4.84 24.20 -13.98
C GLU A 159 -6.30 24.20 -14.46
N ALA A 160 -7.01 25.28 -14.15
CA ALA A 160 -8.37 25.55 -14.62
C ALA A 160 -8.30 26.44 -15.86
#